data_AF-A0A1B8D8U9-F1
#
_entry.id   AF-A0A1B8D8U9-F1
#
_cell.length_a   1.000
_cell.length_b   1.000
_cell.length_c   1.000
_cell.angle_alpha   90.00
_cell.angle_beta   90.00
_cell.angle_gamma   90.00
#
_symmetry.space_group_name_H-M   'P 1'
#
loop_
_entity.id
_entity.type
_entity.pdbx_description
1 polymer ?
#
loop_
_entity_poly.entity_id
_entity_poly.type
_entity_poly.pdbx_seq_one_letter_code
_entity_poly.pdbx_strand_id
1 'polypeptide(L)'
;MFRIARRGPLASAIKAAKFPTPYRAIGASQQTRALSIHEYLSADLLRKYGIGVPQGSVAKNAAEAEAIAKQIGGDDMVIKAQVLAGGRGKGTFDNGLKGGVRVIYSPTEARMFADQMIGHKLVTKQTGAQGRMCNSVYICERKFARREFYLAILMDRASQGPVIVSSSQGGMDIETVAKETPDAITTTHIDIHTGVTDEIARKIAVDLGFSEQCVEEARDTIQKLYKVFMDNDATQIEINPLSETSDHQVLAMDAKLGFDDNAEFRQKEIFDWRDTTQEDADEVRAAESGLNFIKLGGDIGCLVNGAGLAMATMDIIKLNGGEPANFLDVGGGATPAAIKEAFTLITSDPKVSAIFVNIFGGIVRCDAIAKGLISTVESMDLRIPIIARLQGTNMEAAHTLINESGLKIFSIDDLQNAAEKSVQFSKVVKMARDIDVGVEFSLGI
;
A
#
# COMPACT_ATOMS: atom_id res chain seq x y z
N MET A 1 37.95 -48.01 -53.04
CA MET A 1 39.14 -48.59 -52.36
C MET A 1 39.75 -47.51 -51.48
N PHE A 2 39.72 -47.72 -50.17
CA PHE A 2 40.14 -46.77 -49.14
C PHE A 2 41.66 -46.68 -48.99
N ARG A 3 42.19 -45.47 -48.74
CA ARG A 3 43.45 -45.25 -48.02
C ARG A 3 43.23 -44.17 -46.96
N ILE A 4 43.43 -44.56 -45.70
CA ILE A 4 43.21 -43.77 -44.49
C ILE A 4 44.48 -43.00 -44.15
N ALA A 5 44.38 -41.69 -43.97
CA ALA A 5 45.42 -40.85 -43.39
C ALA A 5 45.01 -40.46 -41.96
N ARG A 6 45.93 -40.66 -41.00
CA ARG A 6 45.79 -40.38 -39.57
C ARG A 6 45.62 -38.88 -39.29
N ARG A 7 44.69 -38.52 -38.41
CA ARG A 7 44.64 -37.23 -37.69
C ARG A 7 44.76 -37.49 -36.19
N GLY A 8 45.67 -36.75 -35.55
CA GLY A 8 45.90 -36.77 -34.10
C GLY A 8 44.81 -36.05 -33.30
N PRO A 9 44.87 -36.11 -31.95
CA PRO A 9 43.78 -35.68 -31.08
C PRO A 9 43.81 -34.16 -30.90
N LEU A 10 42.70 -33.50 -31.26
CA LEU A 10 42.41 -32.12 -30.86
C LEU A 10 41.80 -32.16 -29.46
N ALA A 11 42.61 -31.86 -28.45
CA ALA A 11 42.14 -31.54 -27.11
C ALA A 11 41.41 -30.19 -27.15
N SER A 12 40.13 -30.16 -26.79
CA SER A 12 39.37 -28.91 -26.66
C SER A 12 39.81 -28.17 -25.40
N ALA A 13 40.58 -27.10 -25.57
CA ALA A 13 40.82 -26.12 -24.52
C ALA A 13 39.59 -25.21 -24.39
N ILE A 14 38.70 -25.52 -23.45
CA ILE A 14 37.66 -24.59 -23.01
C ILE A 14 38.34 -23.57 -22.10
N LYS A 15 38.64 -22.38 -22.65
CA LYS A 15 39.00 -21.20 -21.86
C LYS A 15 37.79 -20.79 -21.03
N ALA A 16 37.91 -20.91 -19.71
CA ALA A 16 36.98 -20.31 -18.76
C ALA A 16 36.97 -18.78 -18.96
N ALA A 17 35.90 -18.26 -19.56
CA ALA A 17 35.60 -16.83 -19.56
C ALA A 17 35.16 -16.45 -18.15
N LYS A 18 36.01 -15.69 -17.43
CA LYS A 18 35.62 -14.99 -16.21
C LYS A 18 34.68 -13.85 -16.60
N PHE A 19 33.38 -14.08 -16.49
CA PHE A 19 32.41 -12.99 -16.44
C PHE A 19 32.44 -12.38 -15.03
N PRO A 20 32.65 -11.06 -14.87
CA PRO A 20 32.39 -10.42 -13.60
C PRO A 20 30.87 -10.36 -13.43
N THR A 21 30.32 -11.24 -12.60
CA THR A 21 28.95 -11.10 -12.11
C THR A 21 28.89 -9.85 -11.23
N PRO A 22 28.09 -8.82 -11.57
CA PRO A 22 27.80 -7.79 -10.59
C PRO A 22 26.87 -8.43 -9.56
N TYR A 23 27.36 -8.64 -8.34
CA TYR A 23 26.50 -8.85 -7.19
C TYR A 23 25.65 -7.58 -7.03
N ARG A 24 24.46 -7.56 -7.67
CA ARG A 24 23.37 -6.68 -7.23
C ARG A 24 22.95 -7.22 -5.87
N ALA A 25 23.34 -6.51 -4.81
CA ALA A 25 22.62 -6.61 -3.55
C ALA A 25 21.17 -6.23 -3.87
N ILE A 26 20.30 -7.22 -4.00
CA ILE A 26 18.85 -7.02 -4.02
C ILE A 26 18.52 -6.67 -2.57
N GLY A 27 18.68 -5.39 -2.23
CA GLY A 27 17.99 -4.83 -1.08
C GLY A 27 16.51 -5.07 -1.36
N ALA A 28 15.91 -6.00 -0.61
CA ALA A 28 14.49 -6.26 -0.68
C ALA A 28 13.80 -4.92 -0.41
N SER A 29 13.14 -4.35 -1.42
CA SER A 29 12.27 -3.21 -1.17
C SER A 29 11.14 -3.75 -0.32
N GLN A 30 11.20 -3.48 0.98
CA GLN A 30 10.06 -3.61 1.85
C GLN A 30 8.94 -2.81 1.19
N GLN A 31 7.80 -3.44 0.93
CA GLN A 31 6.65 -2.72 0.40
C GLN A 31 6.13 -1.86 1.55
N THR A 32 6.65 -0.65 1.64
CA THR A 32 6.23 0.35 2.61
C THR A 32 4.94 0.99 2.13
N ARG A 33 3.99 1.16 3.05
CA ARG A 33 2.70 1.75 2.76
C ARG A 33 2.77 3.21 3.13
N ALA A 34 3.25 4.01 2.17
CA ALA A 34 3.37 5.46 2.33
C ALA A 34 2.11 6.07 2.97
N LEU A 35 2.29 6.69 4.14
CA LEU A 35 1.26 7.46 4.82
C LEU A 35 0.56 8.38 3.82
N SER A 36 -0.77 8.28 3.73
CA SER A 36 -1.61 9.20 2.97
C SER A 36 -2.46 10.01 3.93
N ILE A 37 -2.65 11.29 3.64
CA ILE A 37 -3.47 12.20 4.46
C ILE A 37 -4.74 12.62 3.71
N HIS A 38 -5.75 13.04 4.46
CA HIS A 38 -7.01 13.51 3.88
C HIS A 38 -6.81 14.79 3.05
N GLU A 39 -7.74 15.04 2.13
CA GLU A 39 -7.68 16.19 1.22
C GLU A 39 -7.64 17.52 1.99
N TYR A 40 -8.43 17.66 3.06
CA TYR A 40 -8.43 18.91 3.84
C TYR A 40 -7.06 19.19 4.50
N LEU A 41 -6.36 18.15 4.97
CA LEU A 41 -5.01 18.27 5.53
C LEU A 41 -3.99 18.60 4.44
N SER A 42 -4.15 17.98 3.27
CA SER A 42 -3.35 18.31 2.10
C SER A 42 -3.52 19.78 1.74
N ALA A 43 -4.76 20.28 1.68
CA ALA A 43 -5.06 21.69 1.41
C ALA A 43 -4.48 22.62 2.47
N ASP A 44 -4.56 22.26 3.76
CA ASP A 44 -3.96 23.04 4.84
C ASP A 44 -2.42 23.10 4.74
N LEU A 45 -1.78 21.97 4.42
CA LEU A 45 -0.34 21.92 4.18
C LEU A 45 0.06 22.78 2.98
N LEU A 46 -0.63 22.66 1.85
CA LEU A 46 -0.38 23.50 0.66
C LEU A 46 -0.55 25.00 0.99
N ARG A 47 -1.56 25.36 1.78
CA ARG A 47 -1.80 26.75 2.21
C ARG A 47 -0.66 27.30 3.07
N LYS A 48 -0.04 26.48 3.94
CA LYS A 48 1.15 26.87 4.72
C LYS A 48 2.33 27.26 3.82
N TYR A 49 2.41 26.68 2.62
CA TYR A 49 3.44 26.99 1.61
C TYR A 49 3.02 28.12 0.66
N GLY A 50 1.87 28.76 0.88
CA GLY A 50 1.36 29.83 0.04
C GLY A 50 0.94 29.34 -1.35
N ILE A 51 0.49 28.10 -1.47
CA ILE A 51 -0.13 27.54 -2.67
C ILE A 51 -1.64 27.80 -2.59
N GLY A 52 -2.22 28.30 -3.67
CA GLY A 52 -3.64 28.57 -3.76
C GLY A 52 -4.48 27.29 -3.69
N VAL A 53 -5.45 27.26 -2.78
CA VAL A 53 -6.45 26.20 -2.63
C VAL A 53 -7.82 26.84 -2.35
N PRO A 54 -8.95 26.23 -2.76
CA PRO A 54 -10.26 26.71 -2.38
C PRO A 54 -10.41 26.81 -0.86
N GLN A 55 -10.99 27.90 -0.37
CA GLN A 55 -11.32 28.05 1.05
C GLN A 55 -12.33 26.98 1.45
N GLY A 56 -12.07 26.30 2.57
CA GLY A 56 -12.96 25.27 3.07
C GLY A 56 -12.58 24.81 4.46
N SER A 57 -13.43 23.97 5.04
CA SER A 57 -13.21 23.37 6.36
C SER A 57 -13.86 22.00 6.45
N VAL A 58 -13.32 21.15 7.34
CA VAL A 58 -13.80 19.80 7.58
C VAL A 58 -14.94 19.78 8.59
N ALA A 59 -15.98 19.01 8.32
CA ALA A 59 -17.10 18.73 9.21
C ALA A 59 -17.12 17.23 9.58
N LYS A 60 -17.30 16.93 10.86
CA LYS A 60 -17.42 15.56 11.38
C LYS A 60 -18.86 15.15 11.68
N ASN A 61 -19.81 16.06 11.49
CA ASN A 61 -21.24 15.79 11.58
C ASN A 61 -22.04 16.80 10.74
N ALA A 62 -23.34 16.52 10.59
CA ALA A 62 -24.23 17.34 9.77
C ALA A 62 -24.39 18.79 10.27
N ALA A 63 -24.36 19.01 11.60
CA ALA A 63 -24.50 20.35 12.18
C ALA A 63 -23.25 21.21 11.92
N GLU A 64 -22.06 20.63 12.03
CA GLU A 64 -20.80 21.27 11.64
C GLU A 64 -20.78 21.63 10.15
N ALA A 65 -21.26 20.72 9.28
CA ALA A 65 -21.33 20.98 7.84
C ALA A 65 -22.24 22.18 7.52
N GLU A 66 -23.39 22.28 8.20
CA GLU A 66 -24.29 23.42 8.09
C GLU A 66 -23.61 24.73 8.56
N ALA A 67 -22.90 24.68 9.68
CA ALA A 67 -22.21 25.83 10.24
C ALA A 67 -21.07 26.33 9.33
N ILE A 68 -20.26 25.41 8.79
CA ILE A 68 -19.18 25.74 7.85
C ILE A 68 -19.74 26.33 6.56
N ALA A 69 -20.81 25.75 6.01
CA ALA A 69 -21.45 26.30 4.83
C ALA A 69 -21.98 27.74 5.05
N LYS A 70 -22.51 28.04 6.25
CA LYS A 70 -22.90 29.42 6.62
C LYS A 70 -21.71 30.37 6.71
N GLN A 71 -20.54 29.89 7.16
CA GLN A 71 -19.33 30.69 7.29
C GLN A 71 -18.68 31.00 5.94
N ILE A 72 -18.64 30.03 5.03
CA ILE A 72 -18.18 30.23 3.65
C ILE A 72 -19.08 31.27 2.96
N GLY A 73 -20.40 31.15 3.18
CA GLY A 73 -21.39 32.05 2.63
C GLY A 73 -21.64 31.82 1.14
N GLY A 74 -22.67 32.50 0.63
CA GLY A 74 -23.15 32.29 -0.75
C GLY A 74 -23.92 30.99 -0.94
N ASP A 75 -24.33 30.77 -2.18
CA ASP A 75 -25.21 29.68 -2.59
C ASP A 75 -24.49 28.68 -3.50
N ASP A 76 -23.15 28.62 -3.52
CA ASP A 76 -22.41 27.72 -4.41
C ASP A 76 -21.13 27.19 -3.75
N MET A 77 -21.19 25.94 -3.30
CA MET A 77 -20.14 25.26 -2.57
C MET A 77 -19.97 23.83 -3.07
N VAL A 78 -18.92 23.16 -2.62
CA VAL A 78 -18.66 21.75 -2.89
C VAL A 78 -18.54 21.01 -1.58
N ILE A 79 -19.25 19.89 -1.45
CA ILE A 79 -19.06 18.89 -0.39
C ILE A 79 -18.25 17.72 -0.94
N LYS A 80 -17.18 17.34 -0.23
CA LYS A 80 -16.27 16.27 -0.61
C LYS A 80 -16.08 15.28 0.54
N ALA A 81 -16.48 14.04 0.34
CA ALA A 81 -16.24 12.94 1.26
C ALA A 81 -14.73 12.78 1.52
N GLN A 82 -14.35 12.71 2.81
CA GLN A 82 -12.97 12.52 3.22
C GLN A 82 -12.73 11.03 3.43
N VAL A 83 -12.18 10.41 2.39
CA VAL A 83 -11.84 8.99 2.32
C VAL A 83 -10.48 8.88 1.63
N LEU A 84 -9.57 8.08 2.19
CA LEU A 84 -8.22 7.86 1.62
C LEU A 84 -8.26 6.89 0.42
N ALA A 85 -8.99 7.29 -0.62
CA ALA A 85 -9.07 6.62 -1.91
C ALA A 85 -9.38 7.63 -3.01
N GLY A 86 -8.84 7.39 -4.21
CA GLY A 86 -9.18 8.15 -5.41
C GLY A 86 -10.54 7.77 -5.99
N GLY A 87 -11.00 8.55 -6.98
CA GLY A 87 -12.24 8.28 -7.71
C GLY A 87 -13.52 8.57 -6.95
N ARG A 88 -13.46 9.37 -5.86
CA ARG A 88 -14.58 9.69 -4.97
C ARG A 88 -15.79 10.25 -5.72
N GLY A 89 -15.58 11.13 -6.70
CA GLY A 89 -16.66 11.71 -7.51
C GLY A 89 -17.50 10.68 -8.28
N LYS A 90 -16.91 9.54 -8.66
CA LYS A 90 -17.60 8.43 -9.35
C LYS A 90 -18.01 7.29 -8.40
N GLY A 91 -17.74 7.43 -7.10
CA GLY A 91 -18.05 6.43 -6.09
C GLY A 91 -19.54 6.34 -5.77
N THR A 92 -19.93 5.30 -5.03
CA THR A 92 -21.29 5.11 -4.52
C THR A 92 -21.24 4.73 -3.05
N PHE A 93 -22.06 5.36 -2.23
CA PHE A 93 -22.19 5.02 -0.81
C PHE A 93 -23.07 3.77 -0.63
N ASP A 94 -22.86 3.05 0.47
CA ASP A 94 -23.64 1.86 0.83
C ASP A 94 -25.15 2.13 1.07
N ASN A 95 -25.54 3.37 1.34
CA ASN A 95 -26.93 3.82 1.43
C ASN A 95 -27.55 4.21 0.07
N GLY A 96 -26.82 4.08 -1.04
CA GLY A 96 -27.27 4.36 -2.39
C GLY A 96 -27.00 5.79 -2.89
N LEU A 97 -26.46 6.69 -2.06
CA LEU A 97 -26.02 8.01 -2.52
C LEU A 97 -24.90 7.86 -3.56
N LYS A 98 -25.05 8.49 -4.72
CA LYS A 98 -24.03 8.49 -5.79
C LYS A 98 -23.16 9.74 -5.71
N GLY A 99 -21.85 9.53 -5.83
CA GLY A 99 -20.81 10.55 -5.84
C GLY A 99 -20.41 11.02 -4.45
N GLY A 100 -19.12 10.91 -4.14
CA GLY A 100 -18.48 11.47 -2.95
C GLY A 100 -18.03 12.93 -3.11
N VAL A 101 -18.25 13.55 -4.27
CA VAL A 101 -17.97 14.97 -4.51
C VAL A 101 -19.20 15.56 -5.18
N ARG A 102 -19.81 16.58 -4.57
CA ARG A 102 -21.06 17.19 -5.06
C ARG A 102 -21.03 18.70 -4.90
N VAL A 103 -21.63 19.38 -5.86
CA VAL A 103 -22.00 20.79 -5.71
C VAL A 103 -23.24 20.88 -4.81
N ILE A 104 -23.25 21.85 -3.91
CA ILE A 104 -24.36 22.16 -3.00
C ILE A 104 -24.65 23.65 -3.03
N TYR A 105 -25.92 24.01 -2.86
CA TYR A 105 -26.41 25.37 -3.06
C TYR A 105 -26.95 26.05 -1.80
N SER A 106 -26.83 25.40 -0.65
CA SER A 106 -27.24 26.01 0.63
C SER A 106 -26.62 25.29 1.83
N PRO A 107 -26.56 25.94 3.01
CA PRO A 107 -26.21 25.26 4.26
C PRO A 107 -27.11 24.07 4.60
N THR A 108 -28.40 24.14 4.24
CA THR A 108 -29.35 23.04 4.43
C THR A 108 -28.97 21.83 3.58
N GLU A 109 -28.56 22.04 2.33
CA GLU A 109 -28.02 20.96 1.50
C GLU A 109 -26.71 20.40 2.06
N ALA A 110 -25.82 21.25 2.59
CA ALA A 110 -24.59 20.80 3.25
C ALA A 110 -24.90 19.82 4.38
N ARG A 111 -25.85 20.17 5.25
CA ARG A 111 -26.33 19.30 6.33
C ARG A 111 -26.88 17.98 5.81
N MET A 112 -27.79 18.05 4.82
CA MET A 112 -28.45 16.86 4.27
C MET A 112 -27.46 15.89 3.65
N PHE A 113 -26.52 16.36 2.84
CA PHE A 113 -25.51 15.49 2.23
C PHE A 113 -24.50 14.99 3.26
N ALA A 114 -24.10 15.79 4.23
CA ALA A 114 -23.22 15.32 5.31
C ALA A 114 -23.86 14.17 6.11
N ASP A 115 -25.16 14.23 6.40
CA ASP A 115 -25.90 13.17 7.07
C ASP A 115 -25.96 11.87 6.26
N GLN A 116 -25.99 11.98 4.92
CA GLN A 116 -25.97 10.84 4.01
C GLN A 116 -24.55 10.32 3.70
N MET A 117 -23.50 11.10 3.98
CA MET A 117 -22.11 10.72 3.71
C MET A 117 -21.40 10.19 4.96
N ILE A 118 -21.54 10.89 6.08
CA ILE A 118 -20.82 10.57 7.32
C ILE A 118 -21.41 9.32 7.97
N GLY A 119 -20.56 8.38 8.36
CA GLY A 119 -20.98 7.08 8.93
C GLY A 119 -21.36 6.03 7.87
N HIS A 120 -21.24 6.37 6.59
CA HIS A 120 -21.49 5.48 5.47
C HIS A 120 -20.20 5.11 4.73
N LYS A 121 -20.14 3.89 4.16
CA LYS A 121 -18.99 3.46 3.37
C LYS A 121 -19.08 3.97 1.95
N LEU A 122 -18.04 4.65 1.47
CA LEU A 122 -17.88 5.04 0.07
C LEU A 122 -17.14 3.92 -0.69
N VAL A 123 -17.79 3.38 -1.71
CA VAL A 123 -17.23 2.40 -2.64
C VAL A 123 -16.72 3.11 -3.89
N THR A 124 -15.43 2.97 -4.17
CA THR A 124 -14.78 3.44 -5.41
C THR A 124 -14.11 2.29 -6.14
N LYS A 125 -13.60 2.54 -7.36
CA LYS A 125 -12.77 1.55 -8.07
C LYS A 125 -11.54 1.12 -7.26
N GLN A 126 -10.99 2.01 -6.43
CA GLN A 126 -9.77 1.76 -5.66
C GLN A 126 -10.02 1.06 -4.31
N THR A 127 -11.22 1.20 -3.72
CA THR A 127 -11.56 0.54 -2.44
C THR A 127 -12.05 -0.90 -2.62
N GLY A 128 -12.44 -1.28 -3.83
CA GLY A 128 -13.19 -2.51 -4.07
C GLY A 128 -14.52 -2.53 -3.32
N ALA A 129 -15.15 -3.70 -3.27
CA ALA A 129 -16.50 -3.88 -2.72
C ALA A 129 -16.63 -3.55 -1.22
N GLN A 130 -15.52 -3.58 -0.47
CA GLN A 130 -15.53 -3.27 0.97
C GLN A 130 -15.83 -1.80 1.25
N GLY A 131 -15.52 -0.90 0.31
CA GLY A 131 -15.58 0.54 0.52
C GLY A 131 -14.64 1.02 1.63
N ARG A 132 -14.73 2.31 1.96
CA ARG A 132 -14.09 2.89 3.13
C ARG A 132 -15.06 3.79 3.86
N MET A 133 -14.99 3.78 5.19
CA MET A 133 -15.87 4.59 6.03
C MET A 133 -15.58 6.09 5.79
N CYS A 134 -16.62 6.87 5.50
CA CYS A 134 -16.53 8.32 5.45
C CYS A 134 -16.83 8.87 6.84
N ASN A 135 -15.81 9.33 7.56
CA ASN A 135 -15.93 9.86 8.92
C ASN A 135 -16.08 11.39 8.97
N SER A 136 -15.82 12.05 7.85
CA SER A 136 -15.93 13.50 7.73
C SER A 136 -16.12 13.92 6.27
N VAL A 137 -16.57 15.15 6.09
CA VAL A 137 -16.71 15.80 4.78
C VAL A 137 -15.97 17.11 4.79
N TYR A 138 -15.39 17.49 3.66
CA TYR A 138 -14.77 18.78 3.43
C TYR A 138 -15.74 19.65 2.65
N ILE A 139 -16.14 20.77 3.24
CA ILE A 139 -16.98 21.78 2.58
C ILE A 139 -16.06 22.90 2.14
N CYS A 140 -16.04 23.19 0.84
CA CYS A 140 -15.23 24.28 0.29
C CYS A 140 -16.06 25.17 -0.64
N GLU A 141 -15.59 26.41 -0.83
CA GLU A 141 -16.12 27.29 -1.85
C GLU A 141 -16.00 26.62 -3.23
N ARG A 142 -16.96 26.91 -4.11
CA ARG A 142 -16.83 26.49 -5.50
C ARG A 142 -16.06 27.54 -6.28
N LYS A 143 -14.99 27.10 -6.95
CA LYS A 143 -14.24 27.90 -7.92
C LYS A 143 -14.55 27.43 -9.33
N PHE A 144 -14.68 28.37 -10.26
CA PHE A 144 -14.98 28.08 -11.66
C PHE A 144 -13.69 28.01 -12.47
N ALA A 145 -13.26 26.77 -12.78
CA ALA A 145 -12.10 26.54 -13.61
C ALA A 145 -12.41 26.89 -15.08
N ARG A 146 -11.53 27.69 -15.67
CA ARG A 146 -11.45 27.94 -17.12
C ARG A 146 -10.68 26.83 -17.83
N ARG A 147 -9.62 26.34 -17.18
CA ARG A 147 -8.78 25.23 -17.64
C ARG A 147 -8.42 24.35 -16.46
N GLU A 148 -8.37 23.05 -16.69
CA GLU A 148 -8.05 22.03 -15.70
C GLU A 148 -6.87 21.21 -16.20
N PHE A 149 -5.82 21.12 -15.38
CA PHE A 149 -4.59 20.40 -15.69
C PHE A 149 -4.34 19.32 -14.65
N TYR A 150 -3.51 18.36 -15.01
CA TYR A 150 -2.97 17.37 -14.09
C TYR A 150 -1.51 17.69 -13.80
N LEU A 151 -1.12 17.63 -12.53
CA LEU A 151 0.28 17.71 -12.14
C LEU A 151 0.57 16.78 -10.95
N ALA A 152 1.61 15.96 -11.08
CA ALA A 152 2.12 15.15 -9.99
C ALA A 152 3.65 15.24 -9.88
N ILE A 153 4.14 15.12 -8.65
CA ILE A 153 5.56 15.03 -8.32
C ILE A 153 5.77 13.71 -7.59
N LEU A 154 6.72 12.89 -8.05
CA LEU A 154 7.05 11.61 -7.42
C LEU A 154 8.53 11.26 -7.60
N MET A 155 9.03 10.33 -6.76
CA MET A 155 10.35 9.72 -6.97
C MET A 155 10.27 8.64 -8.04
N ASP A 156 10.86 8.87 -9.21
CA ASP A 156 10.94 7.88 -10.27
C ASP A 156 12.11 6.92 -10.05
N ARG A 157 11.78 5.63 -9.96
CA ARG A 157 12.78 4.56 -9.81
C ARG A 157 13.58 4.34 -11.08
N ALA A 158 13.08 4.66 -12.28
CA ALA A 158 13.85 4.45 -13.50
C ALA A 158 15.00 5.45 -13.61
N SER A 159 14.71 6.74 -13.37
CA SER A 159 15.69 7.83 -13.39
C SER A 159 16.41 8.06 -12.05
N GLN A 160 15.99 7.39 -10.98
CA GLN A 160 16.58 7.50 -9.64
C GLN A 160 16.54 8.92 -9.08
N GLY A 161 15.46 9.66 -9.37
CA GLY A 161 15.31 11.04 -8.95
C GLY A 161 13.86 11.52 -9.02
N PRO A 162 13.58 12.74 -8.53
CA PRO A 162 12.26 13.31 -8.62
C PRO A 162 11.88 13.63 -10.08
N VAL A 163 10.62 13.41 -10.41
CA VAL A 163 10.02 13.78 -11.70
C VAL A 163 8.73 14.55 -11.48
N ILE A 164 8.46 15.49 -12.38
CA ILE A 164 7.15 16.14 -12.50
C ILE A 164 6.43 15.55 -13.71
N VAL A 165 5.30 14.90 -13.47
CA VAL A 165 4.40 14.37 -14.49
C VAL A 165 3.25 15.36 -14.66
N SER A 166 3.07 15.87 -15.87
CA SER A 166 2.04 16.89 -16.15
C SER A 166 1.23 16.53 -17.39
N SER A 167 -0.04 16.94 -17.41
CA SER A 167 -0.90 16.79 -18.58
C SER A 167 -1.91 17.93 -18.68
N SER A 168 -2.20 18.36 -19.91
CA SER A 168 -3.27 19.32 -20.19
C SER A 168 -4.68 18.73 -20.02
N GLN A 169 -4.78 17.41 -19.81
CA GLN A 169 -6.03 16.69 -19.56
C GLN A 169 -6.27 16.49 -18.06
N GLY A 170 -6.56 17.59 -17.34
CA GLY A 170 -6.93 17.53 -15.92
C GLY A 170 -8.37 17.07 -15.66
N GLY A 171 -8.69 16.78 -14.40
CA GLY A 171 -10.04 16.40 -13.97
C GLY A 171 -10.43 14.94 -14.30
N MET A 172 -9.49 14.18 -14.86
CA MET A 172 -9.66 12.77 -15.24
C MET A 172 -8.62 11.87 -14.57
N ASP A 173 -8.86 10.57 -14.62
CA ASP A 173 -7.96 9.52 -14.12
C ASP A 173 -6.72 9.44 -14.99
N ILE A 174 -5.54 9.71 -14.43
CA ILE A 174 -4.29 9.83 -15.20
C ILE A 174 -3.88 8.50 -15.84
N GLU A 175 -4.22 7.37 -15.22
CA GLU A 175 -3.98 6.03 -15.73
C GLU A 175 -4.79 5.77 -17.01
N THR A 176 -6.00 6.33 -17.09
CA THR A 176 -6.82 6.30 -18.30
C THR A 176 -6.17 7.13 -19.41
N VAL A 177 -5.69 8.35 -19.10
CA VAL A 177 -4.96 9.20 -20.05
C VAL A 177 -3.68 8.50 -20.55
N ALA A 178 -2.91 7.88 -19.65
CA ALA A 178 -1.70 7.14 -20.00
C ALA A 178 -1.96 5.97 -20.95
N LYS A 179 -3.14 5.35 -20.86
CA LYS A 179 -3.54 4.24 -21.72
C LYS A 179 -4.11 4.71 -23.06
N GLU A 180 -4.95 5.74 -23.05
CA GLU A 180 -5.72 6.16 -24.23
C GLU A 180 -5.01 7.24 -25.05
N THR A 181 -4.33 8.18 -24.39
CA THR A 181 -3.60 9.29 -25.02
C THR A 181 -2.26 9.54 -24.30
N PRO A 182 -1.30 8.60 -24.36
CA PRO A 182 -0.02 8.72 -23.66
C PRO A 182 0.77 9.99 -24.03
N ASP A 183 0.65 10.46 -25.27
CA ASP A 183 1.32 11.68 -25.75
C ASP A 183 0.83 12.97 -25.07
N ALA A 184 -0.30 12.92 -24.35
CA ALA A 184 -0.79 14.04 -23.55
C ALA A 184 -0.06 14.17 -22.21
N ILE A 185 0.81 13.22 -21.85
CA ILE A 185 1.56 13.20 -20.59
C ILE A 185 3.01 13.60 -20.88
N THR A 186 3.46 14.65 -20.18
CA THR A 186 4.86 15.07 -20.18
C THR A 186 5.50 14.67 -18.87
N THR A 187 6.69 14.06 -18.93
CA THR A 187 7.51 13.75 -17.76
C THR A 187 8.76 14.61 -17.78
N THR A 188 8.93 15.46 -16.77
CA THR A 188 10.09 16.33 -16.61
C THR A 188 10.96 15.82 -15.48
N HIS A 189 12.20 15.42 -15.80
CA HIS A 189 13.17 14.96 -14.80
C HIS A 189 13.80 16.14 -14.06
N ILE A 190 13.90 16.03 -12.74
CA ILE A 190 14.43 17.08 -11.87
C ILE A 190 15.72 16.58 -11.22
N ASP A 191 16.79 17.36 -11.35
CA ASP A 191 18.02 17.13 -10.59
C ASP A 191 17.75 17.45 -9.11
N ILE A 192 17.94 16.49 -8.22
CA ILE A 192 17.58 16.61 -6.80
C ILE A 192 18.42 17.66 -6.05
N HIS A 193 19.62 18.00 -6.54
CA HIS A 193 20.50 18.98 -5.91
C HIS A 193 20.17 20.41 -6.34
N THR A 194 19.73 20.58 -7.58
CA THR A 194 19.36 21.88 -8.17
C THR A 194 17.90 22.22 -7.89
N GLY A 195 17.02 21.23 -7.91
CA GLY A 195 15.58 21.38 -7.77
C GLY A 195 14.91 21.98 -9.02
N VAL A 196 13.70 22.51 -8.83
CA VAL A 196 12.90 23.08 -9.92
C VAL A 196 13.29 24.54 -10.15
N THR A 197 14.02 24.80 -11.23
CA THR A 197 14.40 26.15 -11.65
C THR A 197 13.24 26.91 -12.27
N ASP A 198 13.37 28.24 -12.35
CA ASP A 198 12.39 29.11 -13.02
C ASP A 198 12.13 28.72 -14.47
N GLU A 199 13.18 28.31 -15.20
CA GLU A 199 13.08 27.87 -16.58
C GLU A 199 12.24 26.60 -16.70
N ILE A 200 12.50 25.60 -15.84
CA ILE A 200 11.75 24.36 -15.80
C ILE A 200 10.29 24.61 -15.45
N ALA A 201 10.02 25.33 -14.35
CA ALA A 201 8.65 25.59 -13.91
C ALA A 201 7.85 26.42 -14.93
N ARG A 202 8.47 27.43 -15.54
CA ARG A 202 7.82 28.24 -16.59
C ARG A 202 7.54 27.39 -17.82
N LYS A 203 8.47 26.54 -18.23
CA LYS A 203 8.27 25.62 -19.34
C LYS A 203 7.08 24.69 -19.09
N ILE A 204 7.00 24.07 -17.90
CA ILE A 204 5.87 23.21 -17.54
C ILE A 204 4.55 23.99 -17.57
N ALA A 205 4.51 25.21 -17.03
CA ALA A 205 3.30 26.04 -17.05
C ALA A 205 2.83 26.38 -18.48
N VAL A 206 3.76 26.72 -19.37
CA VAL A 206 3.46 27.00 -20.79
C VAL A 206 3.01 25.73 -21.51
N ASP A 207 3.71 24.62 -21.33
CA ASP A 207 3.40 23.33 -21.98
C ASP A 207 2.04 22.77 -21.53
N LEU A 208 1.66 22.96 -20.26
CA LEU A 208 0.32 22.65 -19.76
C LEU A 208 -0.77 23.50 -20.43
N GLY A 209 -0.40 24.70 -20.90
CA GLY A 209 -1.31 25.63 -21.55
C GLY A 209 -1.97 26.61 -20.59
N PHE A 210 -1.30 27.04 -19.51
CA PHE A 210 -1.74 28.21 -18.75
C PHE A 210 -1.78 29.46 -19.65
N SER A 211 -2.73 30.36 -19.42
CA SER A 211 -2.73 31.65 -20.13
C SER A 211 -1.56 32.53 -19.69
N GLU A 212 -1.12 33.44 -20.55
CA GLU A 212 0.05 34.31 -20.28
C GLU A 212 -0.03 35.04 -18.93
N GLN A 213 -1.24 35.40 -18.50
CA GLN A 213 -1.49 36.07 -17.22
C GLN A 213 -1.25 35.16 -16.01
N CYS A 214 -1.42 33.85 -16.16
CA CYS A 214 -1.28 32.86 -15.09
C CYS A 214 0.08 32.14 -15.10
N VAL A 215 0.90 32.29 -16.15
CA VAL A 215 2.18 31.55 -16.28
C VAL A 215 3.11 31.80 -15.09
N GLU A 216 3.22 33.04 -14.62
CA GLU A 216 4.14 33.38 -13.54
C GLU A 216 3.65 32.87 -12.17
N GLU A 217 2.33 32.84 -11.95
CA GLU A 217 1.70 32.24 -10.76
C GLU A 217 1.77 30.70 -10.80
N ALA A 218 1.58 30.10 -11.97
CA ALA A 218 1.73 28.67 -12.18
C ALA A 218 3.18 28.22 -11.97
N ARG A 219 4.17 28.98 -12.48
CA ARG A 219 5.59 28.73 -12.20
C ARG A 219 5.86 28.71 -10.69
N ASP A 220 5.44 29.74 -9.98
CA ASP A 220 5.63 29.84 -8.53
C ASP A 220 4.94 28.68 -7.79
N THR A 221 3.72 28.33 -8.19
CA THR A 221 2.97 27.18 -7.65
C THR A 221 3.72 25.86 -7.86
N ILE A 222 4.26 25.61 -9.05
CA ILE A 222 5.02 24.38 -9.36
C ILE A 222 6.29 24.29 -8.50
N GLN A 223 7.02 25.40 -8.34
CA GLN A 223 8.21 25.44 -7.48
C GLN A 223 7.85 25.19 -6.01
N LYS A 224 6.77 25.80 -5.52
CA LYS A 224 6.28 25.57 -4.16
C LYS A 224 5.82 24.13 -3.95
N LEU A 225 5.13 23.51 -4.90
CA LEU A 225 4.75 22.09 -4.83
C LEU A 225 5.98 21.19 -4.71
N TYR A 226 7.04 21.46 -5.49
CA TYR A 226 8.30 20.73 -5.34
C TYR A 226 8.96 20.97 -3.98
N LYS A 227 8.87 22.19 -3.45
CA LYS A 227 9.33 22.49 -2.10
C LYS A 227 8.55 21.71 -1.04
N VAL A 228 7.22 21.61 -1.15
CA VAL A 228 6.40 20.76 -0.26
C VAL A 228 6.86 19.31 -0.35
N PHE A 229 7.09 18.80 -1.55
CA PHE A 229 7.54 17.43 -1.78
C PHE A 229 8.86 17.13 -1.05
N MET A 230 9.85 18.02 -1.18
CA MET A 230 11.17 17.84 -0.58
C MET A 230 11.20 18.09 0.94
N ASP A 231 10.55 19.14 1.41
CA ASP A 231 10.59 19.51 2.84
C ASP A 231 9.86 18.49 3.74
N ASN A 232 8.87 17.79 3.20
CA ASN A 232 7.97 16.93 3.95
C ASN A 232 8.22 15.43 3.70
N ASP A 233 9.29 15.07 2.98
CA ASP A 233 9.60 13.68 2.59
C ASP A 233 8.41 12.99 1.88
N ALA A 234 7.76 13.73 0.97
CA ALA A 234 6.64 13.19 0.22
C ALA A 234 7.14 12.14 -0.79
N THR A 235 6.43 11.03 -0.94
CA THR A 235 6.67 10.05 -2.01
C THR A 235 5.89 10.41 -3.26
N GLN A 236 4.76 11.09 -3.09
CA GLN A 236 3.90 11.57 -4.16
C GLN A 236 3.14 12.83 -3.71
N ILE A 237 3.11 13.84 -4.57
CA ILE A 237 2.11 14.92 -4.54
C ILE A 237 1.35 14.85 -5.86
N GLU A 238 0.04 14.71 -5.81
CA GLU A 238 -0.82 14.70 -6.99
C GLU A 238 -1.88 15.81 -6.84
N ILE A 239 -1.90 16.75 -7.80
CA ILE A 239 -2.89 17.82 -7.90
C ILE A 239 -3.75 17.57 -9.13
N ASN A 240 -5.04 17.27 -8.91
CA ASN A 240 -5.94 16.88 -9.98
C ASN A 240 -7.40 17.34 -9.73
N PRO A 241 -7.83 18.52 -10.22
CA PRO A 241 -7.08 19.38 -11.14
C PRO A 241 -6.22 20.46 -10.45
N LEU A 242 -5.12 20.82 -11.12
CA LEU A 242 -4.49 22.13 -10.99
C LEU A 242 -5.16 23.06 -12.01
N SER A 243 -5.83 24.12 -11.56
CA SER A 243 -6.75 24.88 -12.40
C SER A 243 -6.33 26.33 -12.59
N GLU A 244 -6.56 26.85 -13.79
CA GLU A 244 -6.72 28.29 -14.05
C GLU A 244 -8.19 28.63 -13.84
N THR A 245 -8.48 29.52 -12.91
CA THR A 245 -9.83 30.01 -12.62
C THR A 245 -10.27 31.11 -13.59
N SER A 246 -11.57 31.39 -13.63
CA SER A 246 -12.16 32.41 -14.49
C SER A 246 -11.68 33.84 -14.16
N ASP A 247 -11.20 34.07 -12.94
CA ASP A 247 -10.56 35.28 -12.44
C ASP A 247 -9.02 35.23 -12.48
N HIS A 248 -8.47 34.32 -13.29
CA HIS A 248 -7.03 34.20 -13.59
C HIS A 248 -6.14 33.88 -12.40
N GLN A 249 -6.65 33.12 -11.43
CA GLN A 249 -5.85 32.53 -10.34
C GLN A 249 -5.48 31.08 -10.62
N VAL A 250 -4.35 30.63 -10.09
CA VAL A 250 -3.88 29.24 -10.15
C VAL A 250 -4.18 28.52 -8.84
N LEU A 251 -5.08 27.54 -8.87
CA LEU A 251 -5.52 26.83 -7.67
C LEU A 251 -5.32 25.32 -7.78
N ALA A 252 -4.81 24.71 -6.72
CA ALA A 252 -4.87 23.28 -6.50
C ALA A 252 -6.28 22.93 -5.97
N MET A 253 -7.12 22.36 -6.83
CA MET A 253 -8.54 22.15 -6.53
C MET A 253 -8.81 20.85 -5.76
N ASP A 254 -7.97 19.85 -5.96
CA ASP A 254 -7.91 18.60 -5.20
C ASP A 254 -6.44 18.17 -5.10
N ALA A 255 -6.05 17.64 -3.94
CA ALA A 255 -4.68 17.30 -3.63
C ALA A 255 -4.63 15.96 -2.88
N LYS A 256 -3.80 15.06 -3.40
CA LYS A 256 -3.48 13.77 -2.76
C LYS A 256 -1.99 13.71 -2.50
N LEU A 257 -1.63 13.65 -1.22
CA LEU A 257 -0.25 13.63 -0.75
C LEU A 257 0.03 12.29 -0.05
N GLY A 258 1.15 11.68 -0.41
CA GLY A 258 1.72 10.48 0.22
C GLY A 258 3.13 10.75 0.73
N PHE A 259 3.52 10.13 1.84
CA PHE A 259 4.78 10.39 2.56
C PHE A 259 5.59 9.11 2.78
N ASP A 260 6.92 9.25 2.91
CA ASP A 260 7.80 8.12 3.18
C ASP A 260 7.73 7.72 4.67
N ASP A 261 7.25 6.52 4.96
CA ASP A 261 7.19 5.97 6.32
C ASP A 261 8.56 5.98 7.01
N ASN A 262 9.65 5.83 6.25
CA ASN A 262 11.00 5.85 6.82
C ASN A 262 11.41 7.24 7.34
N ALA A 263 10.69 8.30 6.97
CA ALA A 263 10.93 9.66 7.42
C ALA A 263 10.14 10.04 8.68
N GLU A 264 9.33 9.13 9.26
CA GLU A 264 8.51 9.38 10.45
C GLU A 264 9.31 10.02 11.59
N PHE A 265 10.56 9.58 11.80
CA PHE A 265 11.41 10.08 12.87
C PHE A 265 11.66 11.60 12.80
N ARG A 266 11.57 12.21 11.60
CA ARG A 266 11.76 13.65 11.37
C ARG A 266 10.50 14.39 10.89
N GLN A 267 9.43 13.68 10.55
CA GLN A 267 8.17 14.25 10.07
C GLN A 267 7.01 14.07 11.07
N LYS A 268 7.27 14.27 12.38
CA LYS A 268 6.31 13.93 13.44
C LYS A 268 4.93 14.58 13.29
N GLU A 269 4.86 15.86 12.93
CA GLU A 269 3.59 16.57 12.72
C GLU A 269 2.71 15.89 11.65
N ILE A 270 3.30 15.43 10.55
CA ILE A 270 2.56 14.80 9.45
C ILE A 270 2.04 13.42 9.87
N PHE A 271 2.86 12.66 10.58
CA PHE A 271 2.49 11.32 11.03
C PHE A 271 1.45 11.35 12.16
N ASP A 272 1.35 12.44 12.92
CA ASP A 272 0.26 12.68 13.87
C ASP A 272 -1.11 12.84 13.17
N TRP A 273 -1.13 13.07 11.85
CA TRP A 273 -2.37 13.17 11.07
C TRP A 273 -2.87 11.83 10.50
N ARG A 274 -2.16 10.73 10.76
CA ARG A 274 -2.56 9.40 10.29
C ARG A 274 -3.96 9.05 10.78
N ASP A 275 -4.84 8.67 9.86
CA ASP A 275 -6.18 8.21 10.16
C ASP A 275 -6.28 6.69 10.03
N THR A 276 -6.07 5.98 11.13
CA THR A 276 -6.15 4.52 11.20
C THR A 276 -7.55 3.98 10.92
N THR A 277 -8.61 4.80 10.99
CA THR A 277 -9.97 4.37 10.64
C THR A 277 -10.16 4.10 9.15
N GLN A 278 -9.21 4.55 8.33
CA GLN A 278 -9.19 4.33 6.89
C GLN A 278 -8.40 3.08 6.51
N GLU A 279 -7.71 2.45 7.46
CA GLU A 279 -6.87 1.28 7.26
C GLU A 279 -7.57 0.01 7.72
N ASP A 280 -7.01 -1.16 7.36
CA ASP A 280 -7.53 -2.42 7.89
C ASP A 280 -7.09 -2.59 9.36
N ALA A 281 -8.04 -2.91 10.25
CA ALA A 281 -7.79 -2.99 11.68
C ALA A 281 -6.78 -4.08 12.06
N ASP A 282 -6.74 -5.19 11.31
CA ASP A 282 -5.78 -6.28 11.54
C ASP A 282 -4.36 -5.79 11.18
N GLU A 283 -4.23 -4.97 10.15
CA GLU A 283 -2.94 -4.41 9.73
C GLU A 283 -2.43 -3.32 10.68
N VAL A 284 -3.31 -2.47 11.21
CA VAL A 284 -2.97 -1.49 12.25
C VAL A 284 -2.46 -2.20 13.50
N ARG A 285 -3.19 -3.22 13.96
CA ARG A 285 -2.81 -4.04 15.12
C ARG A 285 -1.48 -4.77 14.90
N ALA A 286 -1.25 -5.29 13.69
CA ALA A 286 0.02 -5.90 13.32
C ALA A 286 1.18 -4.89 13.42
N ALA A 287 1.00 -3.67 12.89
CA ALA A 287 2.02 -2.63 12.90
C ALA A 287 2.44 -2.21 14.33
N GLU A 288 1.51 -2.19 15.29
CA GLU A 288 1.81 -1.92 16.71
C GLU A 288 2.78 -2.94 17.32
N SER A 289 2.80 -4.16 16.77
CA SER A 289 3.71 -5.23 17.17
C SER A 289 4.92 -5.38 16.24
N GLY A 290 5.13 -4.43 15.32
CA GLY A 290 6.23 -4.45 14.34
C GLY A 290 6.07 -5.54 13.28
N LEU A 291 4.86 -6.02 13.03
CA LEU A 291 4.54 -7.04 12.03
C LEU A 291 4.05 -6.37 10.74
N ASN A 292 4.55 -6.82 9.59
CA ASN A 292 3.96 -6.45 8.31
C ASN A 292 2.92 -7.51 7.92
N PHE A 293 1.64 -7.19 8.09
CA PHE A 293 0.51 -8.09 7.82
C PHE A 293 -0.34 -7.54 6.68
N ILE A 294 -0.82 -8.41 5.80
CA ILE A 294 -1.85 -8.08 4.81
C ILE A 294 -2.80 -9.28 4.71
N LYS A 295 -4.09 -9.02 4.90
CA LYS A 295 -5.14 -10.04 4.77
C LYS A 295 -5.43 -10.36 3.31
N LEU A 296 -5.56 -11.64 2.99
CA LEU A 296 -5.91 -12.14 1.67
C LEU A 296 -7.19 -13.00 1.75
N GLY A 297 -7.63 -13.56 0.62
CA GLY A 297 -8.88 -14.32 0.53
C GLY A 297 -8.77 -15.84 0.76
N GLY A 298 -7.58 -16.36 1.04
CA GLY A 298 -7.31 -17.79 1.11
C GLY A 298 -7.61 -18.46 2.46
N ASP A 299 -7.06 -19.66 2.64
CA ASP A 299 -7.30 -20.52 3.81
C ASP A 299 -6.03 -21.08 4.47
N ILE A 300 -4.85 -20.81 3.91
CA ILE A 300 -3.56 -21.20 4.51
C ILE A 300 -2.87 -19.98 5.09
N GLY A 301 -2.85 -19.89 6.41
CA GLY A 301 -2.16 -18.82 7.13
C GLY A 301 -0.64 -18.90 6.92
N CYS A 302 0.02 -17.78 6.69
CA CYS A 302 1.48 -17.73 6.51
C CYS A 302 2.13 -16.95 7.66
N LEU A 303 3.21 -17.48 8.22
CA LEU A 303 4.09 -16.76 9.15
C LEU A 303 5.53 -16.96 8.71
N VAL A 304 6.17 -15.88 8.25
CA VAL A 304 7.48 -15.94 7.61
C VAL A 304 8.35 -14.80 8.12
N ASN A 305 9.68 -14.98 8.11
CA ASN A 305 10.62 -13.89 8.32
C ASN A 305 11.29 -13.45 7.01
N GLY A 306 11.20 -12.16 6.72
CA GLY A 306 11.66 -11.51 5.49
C GLY A 306 10.59 -11.45 4.40
N ALA A 307 10.25 -10.23 3.97
CA ALA A 307 9.22 -9.96 2.97
C ALA A 307 9.37 -10.78 1.66
N GLY A 308 10.60 -10.94 1.15
CA GLY A 308 10.86 -11.74 -0.04
C GLY A 308 10.53 -13.23 0.14
N LEU A 309 10.86 -13.80 1.29
CA LEU A 309 10.53 -15.19 1.61
C LEU A 309 9.03 -15.33 1.88
N ALA A 310 8.39 -14.33 2.48
CA ALA A 310 6.95 -14.31 2.70
C ALA A 310 6.17 -14.36 1.37
N MET A 311 6.57 -13.54 0.39
CA MET A 311 6.03 -13.59 -0.98
C MET A 311 6.26 -14.95 -1.63
N ALA A 312 7.49 -15.47 -1.60
CA ALA A 312 7.80 -16.78 -2.18
C ALA A 312 7.03 -17.94 -1.52
N THR A 313 6.72 -17.83 -0.22
CA THR A 313 5.92 -18.82 0.52
C THR A 313 4.46 -18.78 0.07
N MET A 314 3.89 -17.60 -0.16
CA MET A 314 2.55 -17.49 -0.74
C MET A 314 2.51 -18.05 -2.16
N ASP A 315 3.51 -17.73 -2.98
CA ASP A 315 3.62 -18.23 -4.36
C ASP A 315 3.72 -19.75 -4.40
N ILE A 316 4.56 -20.36 -3.54
CA ILE A 316 4.72 -21.82 -3.54
C ILE A 316 3.49 -22.55 -2.98
N ILE A 317 2.72 -21.95 -2.06
CA ILE A 317 1.39 -22.44 -1.68
C ILE A 317 0.47 -22.47 -2.90
N LYS A 318 0.43 -21.35 -3.64
CA LYS A 318 -0.43 -21.20 -4.82
C LYS A 318 -0.05 -22.16 -5.94
N LEU A 319 1.25 -22.35 -6.19
CA LEU A 319 1.78 -23.32 -7.17
C LEU A 319 1.36 -24.75 -6.85
N ASN A 320 1.21 -25.08 -5.56
CA ASN A 320 0.74 -26.39 -5.10
C ASN A 320 -0.80 -26.49 -5.00
N GLY A 321 -1.54 -25.49 -5.50
CA GLY A 321 -3.00 -25.48 -5.57
C GLY A 321 -3.70 -25.19 -4.24
N GLY A 322 -3.03 -24.47 -3.33
CA GLY A 322 -3.65 -23.86 -2.15
C GLY A 322 -3.90 -22.37 -2.33
N GLU A 323 -4.53 -21.74 -1.33
CA GLU A 323 -4.78 -20.30 -1.32
C GLU A 323 -4.17 -19.68 -0.05
N PRO A 324 -3.17 -18.79 -0.15
CA PRO A 324 -2.62 -18.10 1.01
C PRO A 324 -3.68 -17.15 1.62
N ALA A 325 -3.89 -17.24 2.93
CA ALA A 325 -4.86 -16.44 3.67
C ALA A 325 -4.33 -15.05 4.03
N ASN A 326 -3.00 -14.89 4.09
CA ASN A 326 -2.37 -13.62 4.45
C ASN A 326 -0.92 -13.57 3.95
N PHE A 327 -0.40 -12.35 3.81
CA PHE A 327 1.03 -12.05 3.89
C PHE A 327 1.37 -11.71 5.34
N LEU A 328 2.46 -12.24 5.88
CA LEU A 328 2.98 -11.83 7.18
C LEU A 328 4.50 -11.98 7.24
N ASP A 329 5.18 -10.85 7.48
CA ASP A 329 6.60 -10.78 7.75
C ASP A 329 6.86 -10.34 9.20
N VAL A 330 7.47 -11.25 9.99
CA VAL A 330 7.87 -10.98 11.40
C VAL A 330 9.22 -10.27 11.53
N GLY A 331 9.90 -9.98 10.40
CA GLY A 331 11.21 -9.35 10.36
C GLY A 331 12.36 -10.25 10.86
N GLY A 332 13.55 -9.66 11.02
CA GLY A 332 14.76 -10.40 11.41
C GLY A 332 14.80 -10.87 12.87
N GLY A 333 13.91 -10.37 13.73
CA GLY A 333 13.83 -10.69 15.16
C GLY A 333 12.46 -11.22 15.55
N ALA A 334 12.20 -12.51 15.28
CA ALA A 334 10.96 -13.18 15.66
C ALA A 334 10.89 -13.39 17.19
N THR A 335 10.49 -12.36 17.94
CA THR A 335 10.31 -12.47 19.40
C THR A 335 9.09 -13.35 19.73
N PRO A 336 9.03 -14.01 20.91
CA PRO A 336 7.86 -14.79 21.31
C PRO A 336 6.56 -13.99 21.31
N ALA A 337 6.61 -12.71 21.70
CA ALA A 337 5.43 -11.83 21.69
C ALA A 337 4.93 -11.56 20.26
N ALA A 338 5.84 -11.25 19.33
CA ALA A 338 5.50 -11.05 17.92
C ALA A 338 4.93 -12.32 17.27
N ILE A 339 5.48 -13.51 17.61
CA ILE A 339 4.94 -14.79 17.14
C ILE A 339 3.51 -15.00 17.66
N LYS A 340 3.26 -14.78 18.96
CA LYS A 340 1.92 -14.91 19.54
C LYS A 340 0.90 -13.98 18.88
N GLU A 341 1.30 -12.73 18.64
CA GLU A 341 0.43 -11.78 17.96
C GLU A 341 0.16 -12.19 16.51
N ALA A 342 1.18 -12.65 15.79
CA ALA A 342 1.03 -13.19 14.44
C ALA A 342 0.03 -14.36 14.38
N PHE A 343 0.12 -15.31 15.32
CA PHE A 343 -0.87 -16.39 15.43
C PHE A 343 -2.27 -15.87 15.76
N THR A 344 -2.38 -14.86 16.61
CA THR A 344 -3.68 -14.25 16.96
C THR A 344 -4.34 -13.61 15.74
N LEU A 345 -3.57 -12.88 14.93
CA LEU A 345 -4.05 -12.28 13.68
C LEU A 345 -4.48 -13.35 12.67
N ILE A 346 -3.64 -14.36 12.43
CA ILE A 346 -3.93 -15.45 11.48
C ILE A 346 -5.19 -16.22 11.89
N THR A 347 -5.30 -16.58 13.17
CA THR A 347 -6.40 -17.43 13.67
C THR A 347 -7.70 -16.67 13.92
N SER A 348 -7.69 -15.33 13.84
CA SER A 348 -8.90 -14.51 13.86
C SER A 348 -9.78 -14.71 12.62
N ASP A 349 -9.19 -15.17 11.50
CA ASP A 349 -9.94 -15.51 10.30
C ASP A 349 -10.42 -16.99 10.35
N PRO A 350 -11.73 -17.24 10.46
CA PRO A 350 -12.27 -18.60 10.57
C PRO A 350 -12.04 -19.44 9.30
N LYS A 351 -11.73 -18.82 8.15
CA LYS A 351 -11.40 -19.54 6.92
C LYS A 351 -10.09 -20.29 7.02
N VAL A 352 -9.18 -19.86 7.91
CA VAL A 352 -7.88 -20.50 8.07
C VAL A 352 -8.05 -21.94 8.54
N SER A 353 -7.50 -22.87 7.75
CA SER A 353 -7.61 -24.32 7.93
C SER A 353 -6.25 -25.01 8.11
N ALA A 354 -5.15 -24.32 7.78
CA ALA A 354 -3.78 -24.72 8.08
C ALA A 354 -2.89 -23.47 8.26
N ILE A 355 -1.78 -23.59 8.98
CA ILE A 355 -0.78 -22.51 9.10
C ILE A 355 0.58 -23.03 8.63
N PHE A 356 1.19 -22.33 7.69
CA PHE A 356 2.55 -22.57 7.24
C PHE A 356 3.51 -21.55 7.87
N VAL A 357 4.32 -22.04 8.81
CA VAL A 357 5.44 -21.31 9.41
C VAL A 357 6.70 -21.62 8.62
N ASN A 358 7.30 -20.63 7.98
CA ASN A 358 8.55 -20.79 7.22
C ASN A 358 9.57 -19.78 7.74
N ILE A 359 10.48 -20.23 8.62
CA ILE A 359 11.46 -19.35 9.25
C ILE A 359 12.88 -19.79 8.90
N PHE A 360 13.64 -18.86 8.35
CA PHE A 360 15.09 -18.99 8.20
C PHE A 360 15.77 -18.29 9.38
N GLY A 361 16.27 -19.08 10.35
CA GLY A 361 16.71 -18.64 11.67
C GLY A 361 17.67 -17.44 11.67
N GLY A 362 18.55 -17.32 10.68
CA GLY A 362 19.43 -16.16 10.55
C GLY A 362 20.24 -15.93 11.83
N ILE A 363 19.89 -14.89 12.61
CA ILE A 363 20.51 -14.54 13.90
C ILE A 363 19.89 -15.33 15.08
N VAL A 364 18.66 -15.84 14.94
CA VAL A 364 17.93 -16.57 15.98
C VAL A 364 18.06 -18.08 15.77
N ARG A 365 18.34 -18.82 16.85
CA ARG A 365 18.44 -20.29 16.80
C ARG A 365 17.07 -20.95 16.61
N CYS A 366 17.01 -21.99 15.78
CA CYS A 366 15.77 -22.71 15.48
C CYS A 366 15.14 -23.34 16.73
N ASP A 367 15.94 -23.83 17.68
CA ASP A 367 15.42 -24.43 18.91
C ASP A 367 14.73 -23.41 19.83
N ALA A 368 15.16 -22.14 19.80
CA ALA A 368 14.46 -21.06 20.50
C ALA A 368 13.12 -20.72 19.84
N ILE A 369 13.10 -20.70 18.50
CA ILE A 369 11.88 -20.47 17.71
C ILE A 369 10.87 -21.61 17.94
N ALA A 370 11.32 -22.87 17.90
CA ALA A 370 10.46 -24.03 18.18
C ALA A 370 9.83 -23.97 19.57
N LYS A 371 10.59 -23.60 20.62
CA LYS A 371 10.03 -23.39 21.97
C LYS A 371 8.97 -22.29 22.00
N GLY A 372 9.23 -21.17 21.32
CA GLY A 372 8.25 -20.08 21.21
C GLY A 372 6.98 -20.52 20.47
N LEU A 373 7.12 -21.31 19.41
CA LEU A 373 6.01 -21.88 18.66
C LEU A 373 5.17 -22.83 19.52
N ILE A 374 5.81 -23.82 20.16
CA ILE A 374 5.15 -24.79 21.06
C ILE A 374 4.37 -24.05 22.15
N SER A 375 5.03 -23.11 22.85
CA SER A 375 4.40 -22.34 23.91
C SER A 375 3.19 -21.52 23.42
N THR A 376 3.28 -20.95 22.21
CA THR A 376 2.17 -20.19 21.61
C THR A 376 0.99 -21.11 21.33
N VAL A 377 1.25 -22.25 20.69
CA VAL A 377 0.23 -23.25 20.31
C VAL A 377 -0.49 -23.81 21.54
N GLU A 378 0.24 -24.15 22.60
CA GLU A 378 -0.33 -24.59 23.88
C GLU A 378 -1.18 -23.50 24.52
N SER A 379 -0.65 -22.27 24.59
CA SER A 379 -1.33 -21.17 25.28
C SER A 379 -2.64 -20.75 24.61
N MET A 380 -2.77 -21.00 23.30
CA MET A 380 -3.92 -20.63 22.49
C MET A 380 -4.86 -21.83 22.21
N ASP A 381 -4.56 -23.04 22.71
CA ASP A 381 -5.27 -24.30 22.39
C ASP A 381 -5.49 -24.49 20.87
N LEU A 382 -4.46 -24.25 20.05
CA LEU A 382 -4.62 -24.30 18.59
C LEU A 382 -4.78 -25.74 18.09
N ARG A 383 -5.90 -25.98 17.42
CA ARG A 383 -6.25 -27.30 16.84
C ARG A 383 -5.96 -27.42 15.35
N ILE A 384 -5.67 -26.29 14.71
CA ILE A 384 -5.36 -26.18 13.28
C ILE A 384 -3.95 -26.78 13.06
N PRO A 385 -3.74 -27.60 12.01
CA PRO A 385 -2.43 -28.15 11.71
C PRO A 385 -1.43 -27.04 11.34
N ILE A 386 -0.25 -27.10 11.98
CA ILE A 386 0.84 -26.15 11.76
C ILE A 386 1.98 -26.89 11.06
N ILE A 387 2.38 -26.40 9.89
CA ILE A 387 3.51 -26.92 9.14
C ILE A 387 4.67 -25.97 9.40
N ALA A 388 5.72 -26.45 10.06
CA ALA A 388 6.86 -25.66 10.46
C ALA A 388 8.11 -26.05 9.67
N ARG A 389 8.62 -25.13 8.87
CA ARG A 389 9.90 -25.25 8.18
C ARG A 389 10.90 -24.29 8.80
N LEU A 390 11.76 -24.83 9.66
CA LEU A 390 12.78 -24.07 10.39
C LEU A 390 14.15 -24.38 9.79
N GLN A 391 14.88 -23.37 9.32
CA GLN A 391 16.20 -23.55 8.71
C GLN A 391 17.26 -22.67 9.37
N GLY A 392 18.36 -23.26 9.82
CA GLY A 392 19.47 -22.52 10.42
C GLY A 392 20.13 -23.25 11.60
N THR A 393 20.76 -22.49 12.49
CA THR A 393 21.43 -23.04 13.68
C THR A 393 20.45 -23.82 14.55
N ASN A 394 20.86 -25.02 14.98
CA ASN A 394 20.08 -25.94 15.83
C ASN A 394 18.74 -26.40 15.25
N MET A 395 18.64 -26.51 13.92
CA MET A 395 17.47 -27.10 13.25
C MET A 395 17.14 -28.50 13.79
N GLU A 396 18.13 -29.40 13.90
CA GLU A 396 17.89 -30.78 14.36
C GLU A 396 17.26 -30.82 15.76
N ALA A 397 17.78 -30.00 16.68
CA ALA A 397 17.22 -29.86 18.02
C ALA A 397 15.79 -29.29 18.00
N ALA A 398 15.50 -28.35 17.09
CA ALA A 398 14.16 -27.80 16.90
C ALA A 398 13.17 -28.88 16.41
N HIS A 399 13.60 -29.73 15.49
CA HIS A 399 12.82 -30.85 14.97
C HIS A 399 12.49 -31.86 16.09
N THR A 400 13.47 -32.22 16.92
CA THR A 400 13.24 -33.08 18.10
C THR A 400 12.24 -32.46 19.06
N LEU A 401 12.40 -31.18 19.40
CA LEU A 401 11.49 -30.46 20.31
C LEU A 401 10.05 -30.44 19.79
N ILE A 402 9.86 -30.20 18.49
CA ILE A 402 8.53 -30.20 17.87
C ILE A 402 7.89 -31.58 17.94
N ASN A 403 8.63 -32.64 17.59
CA ASN A 403 8.10 -34.01 17.57
C ASN A 403 7.76 -34.53 18.98
N GLU A 404 8.53 -34.15 19.99
CA GLU A 404 8.30 -34.54 21.38
C GLU A 404 7.14 -33.75 22.04
N SER A 405 6.68 -32.65 21.44
CA SER A 405 5.64 -31.79 22.02
C SER A 405 4.24 -32.43 22.08
N GLY A 406 3.96 -33.42 21.21
CA GLY A 406 2.63 -34.02 21.07
C GLY A 406 1.58 -33.08 20.45
N LEU A 407 1.97 -31.87 20.02
CA LEU A 407 1.10 -30.90 19.38
C LEU A 407 0.96 -31.18 17.88
N LYS A 408 -0.06 -30.60 17.23
CA LYS A 408 -0.27 -30.68 15.78
C LYS A 408 0.68 -29.77 14.99
N ILE A 409 1.96 -29.82 15.33
CA ILE A 409 3.05 -29.09 14.68
C ILE A 409 3.91 -30.11 13.92
N PHE A 410 4.10 -29.88 12.63
CA PHE A 410 4.76 -30.80 11.71
C PHE A 410 6.04 -30.15 11.20
N SER A 411 7.19 -30.63 11.67
CA SER A 411 8.49 -30.12 11.23
C SER A 411 8.85 -30.71 9.85
N ILE A 412 9.10 -29.86 8.86
CA ILE A 412 9.45 -30.26 7.49
C ILE A 412 10.60 -29.41 6.98
N ASP A 413 11.67 -30.05 6.51
CA ASP A 413 12.90 -29.32 6.13
C ASP A 413 12.79 -28.65 4.75
N ASP A 414 12.29 -29.40 3.76
CA ASP A 414 12.19 -28.96 2.38
C ASP A 414 10.98 -28.03 2.16
N LEU A 415 11.21 -26.94 1.42
CA LEU A 415 10.20 -25.91 1.21
C LEU A 415 9.02 -26.41 0.36
N GLN A 416 9.30 -27.18 -0.69
CA GLN A 416 8.28 -27.72 -1.59
C GLN A 416 7.41 -28.74 -0.85
N ASN A 417 8.03 -29.66 -0.10
CA ASN A 417 7.31 -30.63 0.72
C ASN A 417 6.45 -29.95 1.79
N ALA A 418 6.97 -28.90 2.44
CA ALA A 418 6.21 -28.16 3.44
C ALA A 418 4.99 -27.45 2.83
N ALA A 419 5.15 -26.85 1.65
CA ALA A 419 4.04 -26.26 0.91
C ALA A 419 2.99 -27.30 0.51
N GLU A 420 3.39 -28.42 -0.10
CA GLU A 420 2.48 -29.51 -0.46
C GLU A 420 1.69 -30.03 0.75
N LYS A 421 2.37 -30.21 1.89
CA LYS A 421 1.72 -30.66 3.14
C LYS A 421 0.75 -29.63 3.70
N SER A 422 1.09 -28.33 3.64
CA SER A 422 0.17 -27.28 4.05
C SER A 422 -1.13 -27.30 3.25
N VAL A 423 -1.05 -27.53 1.93
CA VAL A 423 -2.21 -27.65 1.04
C VAL A 423 -2.99 -28.92 1.31
N GLN A 424 -2.31 -30.06 1.47
CA GLN A 424 -2.96 -31.34 1.79
C GLN A 424 -3.73 -31.26 3.11
N PHE A 425 -3.12 -30.74 4.17
CA PHE A 425 -3.77 -30.61 5.48
C PHE A 425 -4.92 -29.60 5.46
N SER A 426 -4.75 -28.46 4.79
CA SER A 426 -5.86 -27.50 4.57
C SER A 426 -7.07 -28.19 3.92
N LYS A 427 -6.85 -28.96 2.84
CA LYS A 427 -7.92 -29.69 2.14
C LYS A 427 -8.64 -30.68 3.04
N VAL A 428 -7.89 -31.47 3.82
CA VAL A 428 -8.47 -32.46 4.75
C VAL A 428 -9.29 -31.75 5.84
N VAL A 429 -8.78 -30.68 6.44
CA VAL A 429 -9.52 -29.89 7.44
C VAL A 429 -10.81 -29.33 6.84
N LYS A 430 -10.76 -28.80 5.62
CA LYS A 430 -11.96 -28.26 4.94
C LYS A 430 -12.98 -29.34 4.66
N MET A 431 -12.57 -30.47 4.08
CA MET A 431 -13.47 -31.60 3.84
C MET A 431 -14.15 -32.05 5.13
N ALA A 432 -13.42 -32.10 6.24
CA ALA A 432 -13.97 -32.50 7.52
C ALA A 432 -14.91 -31.45 8.14
N ARG A 433 -14.62 -30.15 7.98
CA ARG A 433 -15.56 -29.07 8.33
C ARG A 433 -16.86 -29.18 7.52
N ASP A 434 -16.78 -29.53 6.24
CA ASP A 434 -17.94 -29.65 5.35
C ASP A 434 -18.87 -30.82 5.73
N ILE A 435 -18.33 -31.88 6.34
CA ILE A 435 -19.10 -33.05 6.81
C ILE A 435 -19.27 -33.12 8.33
N ASP A 436 -18.93 -32.04 9.05
CA ASP A 436 -19.03 -31.90 10.52
C ASP A 436 -18.34 -33.03 11.31
N VAL A 437 -17.11 -33.39 10.92
CA VAL A 437 -16.28 -34.37 11.64
C VAL A 437 -14.96 -33.76 12.13
N GLY A 438 -14.48 -34.23 13.27
CA GLY A 438 -13.14 -33.89 13.75
C GLY A 438 -12.05 -34.66 13.00
N VAL A 439 -10.91 -34.01 12.74
CA VAL A 439 -9.71 -34.66 12.19
C VAL A 439 -8.58 -34.61 13.19
N GLU A 440 -7.98 -35.77 13.40
CA GLU A 440 -6.70 -35.90 14.08
C GLU A 440 -5.63 -36.28 13.06
N PHE A 441 -4.55 -35.50 13.05
CA PHE A 441 -3.43 -35.72 12.15
C PHE A 441 -2.32 -36.38 12.96
N SER A 442 -1.89 -37.57 12.54
CA SER A 442 -0.67 -38.22 13.02
C SER A 442 0.28 -38.40 11.84
N LEU A 443 1.48 -37.84 11.91
CA LEU A 443 2.55 -38.26 11.01
C LEU A 443 3.03 -39.63 11.47
N GLY A 444 3.07 -40.60 10.56
CA GLY A 444 3.81 -41.84 10.80
C GLY A 444 5.28 -41.46 10.98
N ILE A 445 5.78 -41.63 12.21
CA ILE A 445 7.19 -41.40 12.58
C ILE A 445 8.06 -42.45 11.89
#